data_AF-A0A3B3DDR3-F1
#
_entry.id   AF-A0A3B3DDR3-F1
#
_cell.length_a   1.000
_cell.length_b   1.000
_cell.length_c   1.000
_cell.angle_alpha   90.00
_cell.angle_beta   90.00
_cell.angle_gamma   90.00
#
_symmetry.space_group_name_H-M   'P 1'
#
loop_
_entity.id
_entity.type
_entity.pdbx_description
1 polymer ?
#
loop_
_entity_poly.entity_id
_entity_poly.type
_entity_poly.pdbx_seq_one_letter_code
_entity_poly.pdbx_strand_id
1 'polypeptide(L)'
;MTAGSYRIRVLLLLHLAALLGANRVQKKATRARSCLDLPEEILEQMFGRLSVGVMSAFHHALQLKPQDKLNLSCPSAAGTLSASRTRLPVNLLSVSPWAYRISYDPTRYPRSIPEAYCLCKGCLIGPSGEESRQYRSSPVYAPSVILRRTGSCAGGRHSYSEIYVSIAVGCTCVPVLEKDRELQSNQSLKRGGAKARRVSAAGNKG
;
A
#
# COMPACT_ATOMS: atom_id res chain seq x y z
N MET A 1 -82.20 17.72 -7.93
CA MET A 1 -81.81 16.44 -8.57
C MET A 1 -80.29 16.34 -8.77
N THR A 2 -79.45 16.59 -7.75
CA THR A 2 -77.97 16.64 -7.94
C THR A 2 -77.16 15.82 -6.93
N ALA A 3 -77.77 15.30 -5.86
CA ALA A 3 -77.09 14.48 -4.85
C ALA A 3 -76.78 13.03 -5.31
N GLY A 4 -77.63 12.45 -6.17
CA GLY A 4 -77.46 11.09 -6.68
C GLY A 4 -76.32 10.96 -7.70
N SER A 5 -76.15 11.94 -8.58
CA SER A 5 -75.12 11.95 -9.63
C SER A 5 -73.70 12.08 -9.04
N TYR A 6 -73.55 12.77 -7.90
CA TYR A 6 -72.27 12.93 -7.22
C TYR A 6 -71.82 11.61 -6.57
N ARG A 7 -72.76 10.89 -5.93
CA ARG A 7 -72.47 9.58 -5.33
C ARG A 7 -72.05 8.54 -6.37
N ILE A 8 -72.70 8.54 -7.54
CA ILE A 8 -72.36 7.63 -8.64
C ILE A 8 -70.97 7.96 -9.21
N ARG A 9 -70.64 9.24 -9.41
CA ARG A 9 -69.30 9.65 -9.90
C ARG A 9 -68.19 9.31 -8.90
N VAL A 10 -68.43 9.47 -7.60
CA VAL A 10 -67.47 9.11 -6.55
C VAL A 10 -67.25 7.59 -6.50
N LEU A 11 -68.31 6.79 -6.61
CA LEU A 11 -68.21 5.33 -6.65
C LEU A 11 -67.48 4.84 -7.91
N LEU A 12 -67.72 5.46 -9.07
CA LEU A 12 -66.98 5.16 -10.30
C LEU A 12 -65.49 5.49 -10.20
N LEU A 13 -65.14 6.64 -9.61
CA LEU A 13 -63.74 7.03 -9.38
C LEU A 13 -63.03 6.10 -8.39
N LEU A 14 -63.72 5.65 -7.34
CA LEU A 14 -63.20 4.66 -6.38
C LEU A 14 -62.98 3.30 -7.05
N HIS A 15 -63.90 2.86 -7.90
CA HIS A 15 -63.73 1.62 -8.67
C HIS A 15 -62.58 1.70 -9.69
N LEU A 16 -62.42 2.84 -10.38
CA LEU A 16 -61.30 3.07 -11.28
C LEU A 16 -59.95 3.11 -10.53
N ALA A 17 -59.90 3.71 -9.34
CA ALA A 17 -58.71 3.71 -8.49
C ALA A 17 -58.35 2.30 -7.99
N ALA A 18 -59.35 1.45 -7.73
CA ALA A 18 -59.14 0.06 -7.33
C ALA A 18 -58.62 -0.83 -8.48
N LEU A 19 -59.05 -0.57 -9.73
CA LEU A 19 -58.56 -1.28 -10.92
C LEU A 19 -57.16 -0.83 -11.35
N LEU A 20 -56.77 0.41 -11.04
CA LEU A 20 -55.42 0.94 -11.27
C LEU A 20 -54.47 0.68 -10.09
N GLY A 21 -54.68 -0.44 -9.38
CA GLY A 21 -53.79 -0.94 -8.35
C GLY A 21 -52.36 -1.03 -8.89
N ALA A 22 -51.58 0.03 -8.67
CA ALA A 22 -50.17 0.07 -8.96
C ALA A 22 -49.51 -0.94 -8.03
N ASN A 23 -49.28 -2.14 -8.55
CA ASN A 23 -48.33 -3.08 -7.97
C ASN A 23 -46.96 -2.41 -7.99
N ARG A 24 -46.68 -1.61 -6.95
CA ARG A 24 -45.32 -1.27 -6.58
C ARG A 24 -44.68 -2.58 -6.16
N VAL A 25 -44.11 -3.30 -7.12
CA VAL A 25 -43.04 -4.25 -6.87
C VAL A 25 -41.95 -3.40 -6.24
N GLN A 26 -41.95 -3.41 -4.91
CA GLN A 26 -40.85 -2.90 -4.12
C GLN A 26 -39.68 -3.79 -4.52
N LYS A 27 -38.89 -3.33 -5.49
CA LYS A 27 -37.57 -3.89 -5.78
C LYS A 27 -36.79 -3.72 -4.49
N LYS A 28 -36.94 -4.71 -3.60
CA LYS A 28 -36.08 -4.88 -2.44
C LYS A 28 -34.70 -4.94 -3.06
N ALA A 29 -33.95 -3.85 -2.93
CA ALA A 29 -32.57 -3.81 -3.38
C ALA A 29 -31.93 -5.02 -2.70
N THR A 30 -31.68 -6.08 -3.49
CA THR A 30 -30.87 -7.19 -3.07
C THR A 30 -29.51 -6.56 -2.86
N ARG A 31 -29.24 -6.15 -1.62
CA ARG A 31 -27.92 -5.74 -1.17
C ARG A 31 -27.03 -6.91 -1.56
N ALA A 32 -26.34 -6.79 -2.69
CA ALA A 32 -25.47 -7.83 -3.19
C ALA A 32 -24.52 -8.14 -2.04
N ARG A 33 -24.65 -9.34 -1.45
CA ARG A 33 -23.82 -9.71 -0.31
C ARG A 33 -22.38 -9.67 -0.82
N SER A 34 -21.57 -8.82 -0.20
CA SER A 34 -20.14 -8.77 -0.49
C SER A 34 -19.55 -10.14 -0.18
N CYS A 35 -18.71 -10.63 -1.06
CA CYS A 35 -18.03 -11.90 -0.86
C CYS A 35 -17.16 -11.84 0.38
N LEU A 36 -17.18 -12.92 1.16
CA LEU A 36 -16.34 -13.06 2.32
C LEU A 36 -14.96 -13.58 1.93
N ASP A 37 -13.97 -13.40 2.78
CA ASP A 37 -12.68 -14.02 2.59
C ASP A 37 -12.74 -15.53 2.82
N LEU A 38 -11.76 -16.25 2.27
CA LEU A 38 -11.46 -17.59 2.74
C LEU A 38 -11.05 -17.53 4.22
N PRO A 39 -11.34 -18.57 5.02
CA PRO A 39 -10.76 -18.72 6.35
C PRO A 39 -9.24 -18.55 6.29
N GLU A 40 -8.67 -17.86 7.28
CA GLU A 40 -7.25 -17.49 7.30
C GLU A 40 -6.36 -18.74 7.29
N GLU A 41 -6.80 -19.83 7.93
CA GLU A 41 -6.09 -21.11 8.00
C GLU A 41 -5.91 -21.75 6.62
N ILE A 42 -6.90 -21.58 5.73
CA ILE A 42 -6.80 -22.09 4.35
C ILE A 42 -5.83 -21.23 3.53
N LEU A 43 -5.87 -19.91 3.72
CA LEU A 43 -4.94 -18.99 3.06
C LEU A 43 -3.49 -19.24 3.53
N GLU A 44 -3.29 -19.45 4.83
CA GLU A 44 -2.02 -19.86 5.45
C GLU A 44 -1.50 -21.15 4.83
N GLN A 45 -2.35 -22.17 4.71
CA GLN A 45 -1.97 -23.44 4.12
C GLN A 45 -1.60 -23.31 2.64
N MET A 46 -2.40 -22.57 1.85
CA MET A 46 -2.10 -22.31 0.43
C MET A 46 -0.78 -21.56 0.28
N PHE A 47 -0.61 -20.47 1.02
CA PHE A 47 0.61 -19.66 1.00
C PHE A 47 1.83 -20.44 1.48
N GLY A 48 1.69 -21.22 2.55
CA GLY A 48 2.75 -22.05 3.11
C GLY A 48 3.32 -23.04 2.09
N ARG A 49 2.46 -23.65 1.26
CA ARG A 49 2.89 -24.55 0.17
C ARG A 49 3.66 -23.85 -0.94
N LEU A 50 3.33 -22.59 -1.22
CA LEU A 50 3.96 -21.80 -2.29
C LEU A 50 5.24 -21.10 -1.85
N SER A 51 5.36 -20.82 -0.55
CA SER A 51 6.45 -20.04 0.03
C SER A 51 7.56 -20.90 0.67
N VAL A 52 7.48 -22.22 0.53
CA VAL A 52 8.52 -23.17 0.99
C VAL A 52 9.88 -22.76 0.41
N GLY A 53 10.87 -22.54 1.27
CA GLY A 53 12.21 -22.10 0.89
C GLY A 53 12.40 -20.59 0.72
N VAL A 54 11.32 -19.79 0.67
CA VAL A 54 11.38 -18.32 0.49
C VAL A 54 11.07 -17.57 1.80
N MET A 55 10.31 -18.19 2.71
CA MET A 55 9.87 -17.59 3.98
C MET A 55 10.92 -17.48 5.10
N SER A 56 12.19 -17.81 4.84
CA SER A 56 13.26 -17.61 5.83
C SER A 56 13.63 -16.12 6.02
N ALA A 57 13.42 -15.28 4.98
CA ALA A 57 13.86 -13.89 5.00
C ALA A 57 13.05 -12.94 5.92
N PHE A 58 11.79 -13.28 6.23
CA PHE A 58 10.88 -12.34 6.90
C PHE A 58 10.60 -12.67 8.37
N HIS A 59 11.04 -13.83 8.85
CA HIS A 59 10.68 -14.32 10.18
C HIS A 59 11.13 -13.34 11.28
N HIS A 60 12.31 -12.73 11.12
CA HIS A 60 12.81 -11.72 12.06
C HIS A 60 12.15 -10.34 11.91
N ALA A 61 11.69 -9.97 10.71
CA ALA A 61 11.04 -8.68 10.47
C ALA A 61 9.62 -8.63 11.05
N LEU A 62 8.90 -9.75 11.00
CA LEU A 62 7.56 -9.89 11.58
C LEU A 62 7.57 -10.04 13.11
N GLN A 63 8.71 -10.44 13.69
CA GLN A 63 8.94 -10.48 15.14
C GLN A 63 9.33 -9.12 15.73
N LEU A 64 9.67 -8.14 14.89
CA LEU A 64 9.83 -6.79 15.36
C LEU A 64 8.47 -6.35 15.89
N LYS A 65 8.37 -6.12 17.21
CA LYS A 65 7.30 -5.27 17.76
C LYS A 65 7.20 -4.05 16.84
N PRO A 66 5.99 -3.56 16.51
CA PRO A 66 5.87 -2.30 15.79
C PRO A 66 6.75 -1.30 16.55
N GLN A 67 7.90 -0.95 15.97
CA GLN A 67 8.74 0.08 16.52
C GLN A 67 7.95 1.34 16.20
N ASP A 68 7.03 1.65 17.11
CA ASP A 68 6.01 2.66 16.99
C ASP A 68 6.65 3.93 16.46
N LYS A 69 6.46 4.16 15.14
CA LYS A 69 6.77 5.41 14.46
C LYS A 69 8.05 6.09 14.95
N LEU A 70 9.15 5.35 15.12
CA LEU A 70 10.44 6.01 15.19
C LEU A 70 10.63 6.62 13.80
N ASN A 71 10.62 7.96 13.72
CA ASN A 71 10.99 8.71 12.53
C ASN A 71 12.49 8.49 12.29
N LEU A 72 12.84 7.25 11.94
CA LEU A 72 14.18 6.77 11.71
C LEU A 72 14.70 7.54 10.51
N SER A 73 15.64 8.41 10.80
CA SER A 73 16.38 9.16 9.79
C SER A 73 17.75 8.52 9.63
N CYS A 74 18.48 8.88 8.58
CA CYS A 74 19.88 8.47 8.44
C CYS A 74 20.63 8.85 9.73
N PRO A 75 21.24 7.88 10.45
CA PRO A 75 21.96 8.20 11.67
C PRO A 75 23.15 9.08 11.30
N SER A 76 23.17 10.29 11.85
CA SER A 76 24.30 11.20 11.68
C SER A 76 25.39 10.80 12.66
N ALA A 77 26.65 10.83 12.23
CA ALA A 77 27.84 10.44 12.99
C ALA A 77 28.00 11.11 14.38
N ALA A 78 27.18 12.11 14.73
CA ALA A 78 27.29 12.91 15.95
C ALA A 78 26.15 12.73 16.97
N GLY A 79 25.17 11.85 16.75
CA GLY A 79 23.97 11.77 17.60
C GLY A 79 23.70 10.38 18.17
N THR A 80 24.27 10.10 19.33
CA THR A 80 23.71 9.18 20.35
C THR A 80 23.08 7.88 19.83
N LEU A 81 23.93 6.96 19.37
CA LEU A 81 23.80 5.59 19.89
C LEU A 81 24.32 5.63 21.34
N SER A 82 23.59 6.33 22.22
CA SER A 82 23.75 6.15 23.67
C SER A 82 23.41 4.69 23.91
N ALA A 83 24.47 3.89 24.03
CA ALA A 83 24.42 2.46 24.15
C ALA A 83 23.80 2.09 25.51
N SER A 84 22.49 2.27 25.64
CA SER A 84 21.70 1.55 26.62
C SER A 84 21.66 0.10 26.17
N ARG A 85 22.70 -0.65 26.55
CA ARG A 85 22.84 -2.11 26.77
C ARG A 85 22.05 -3.13 25.93
N THR A 86 21.46 -2.72 24.82
CA THR A 86 20.57 -3.51 23.99
C THR A 86 21.26 -3.72 22.66
N ARG A 87 21.53 -4.97 22.28
CA ARG A 87 22.08 -5.30 20.96
C ARG A 87 21.12 -4.77 19.90
N LEU A 88 21.56 -3.74 19.17
CA LEU A 88 20.81 -3.21 18.04
C LEU A 88 20.67 -4.28 16.96
N PRO A 89 19.55 -4.31 16.22
CA PRO A 89 19.37 -5.28 15.14
C PRO A 89 20.28 -4.94 13.94
N VAL A 90 20.59 -5.95 13.13
CA VAL A 90 21.53 -5.85 11.99
C VAL A 90 21.18 -4.72 11.01
N ASN A 91 19.89 -4.43 10.83
CA ASN A 91 19.43 -3.38 9.91
C ASN A 91 19.86 -1.96 10.33
N LEU A 92 20.10 -1.72 11.62
CA LEU A 92 20.60 -0.44 12.14
C LEU A 92 22.14 -0.40 12.27
N LEU A 93 22.79 -1.56 12.28
CA LEU A 93 24.26 -1.69 12.33
C LEU A 93 24.91 -1.73 10.95
N SER A 94 24.13 -1.89 9.88
CA SER A 94 24.64 -1.91 8.51
C SER A 94 25.20 -0.56 8.07
N VAL A 95 26.22 -0.58 7.21
CA VAL A 95 26.74 0.62 6.51
C VAL A 95 25.70 1.28 5.60
N SER A 96 24.66 0.54 5.20
CA SER A 96 23.49 1.03 4.47
C SER A 96 22.25 0.71 5.29
N PRO A 97 21.97 1.45 6.38
CA PRO A 97 20.95 1.08 7.33
C PRO A 97 19.54 1.19 6.73
N TRP A 98 18.63 0.34 7.18
CA TRP A 98 17.25 0.31 6.71
C TRP A 98 16.24 0.16 7.83
N ALA A 99 15.01 0.59 7.55
CA ALA A 99 13.84 0.32 8.37
C ALA A 99 12.76 -0.33 7.51
N TYR A 100 11.73 -0.86 8.17
CA TYR A 100 10.59 -1.47 7.49
C TYR A 100 9.37 -0.57 7.56
N ARG A 101 8.61 -0.51 6.46
CA ARG A 101 7.23 -0.02 6.44
C ARG A 101 6.30 -1.19 6.19
N ILE A 102 5.13 -1.18 6.81
CA ILE A 102 4.13 -2.22 6.59
C ILE A 102 3.24 -1.81 5.41
N SER A 103 3.34 -2.56 4.33
CA SER A 103 2.46 -2.48 3.16
C SER A 103 1.21 -3.32 3.46
N TYR A 104 0.11 -2.64 3.78
CA TYR A 104 -1.20 -3.27 4.03
C TYR A 104 -2.07 -3.24 2.77
N ASP A 105 -2.62 -4.38 2.40
CA ASP A 105 -3.60 -4.51 1.32
C ASP A 105 -4.60 -5.62 1.68
N PRO A 106 -5.88 -5.29 1.87
CA PRO A 106 -6.89 -6.28 2.26
C PRO A 106 -7.18 -7.28 1.14
N THR A 107 -6.80 -6.99 -0.11
CA THR A 107 -7.10 -7.80 -1.29
C THR A 107 -6.06 -8.90 -1.57
N ARG A 108 -5.08 -9.07 -0.67
CA ARG A 108 -4.07 -10.12 -0.78
C ARG A 108 -3.81 -10.81 0.55
N TYR A 109 -3.16 -11.96 0.48
CA TYR A 109 -2.61 -12.69 1.62
C TYR A 109 -1.11 -12.97 1.38
N PRO A 110 -0.21 -12.70 2.36
CA PRO A 110 -0.50 -12.03 3.63
C PRO A 110 -0.90 -10.56 3.43
N ARG A 111 -1.84 -10.07 4.25
CA ARG A 111 -2.38 -8.70 4.12
C ARG A 111 -1.34 -7.64 4.43
N SER A 112 -0.44 -7.94 5.37
CA SER A 112 0.63 -7.06 5.82
C SER A 112 1.97 -7.61 5.38
N ILE A 113 2.72 -6.81 4.62
CA ILE A 113 4.06 -7.16 4.15
C ILE A 113 5.06 -6.11 4.62
N PRO A 114 6.13 -6.48 5.34
CA PRO A 114 7.20 -5.55 5.69
C PRO A 114 8.10 -5.29 4.47
N GLU A 115 8.13 -4.05 4.00
CA GLU A 115 9.01 -3.59 2.93
C GLU A 115 10.14 -2.73 3.50
N ALA A 116 11.39 -3.11 3.22
CA ALA A 116 12.55 -2.35 3.61
C ALA A 116 12.67 -1.03 2.83
N TYR A 117 13.16 0.00 3.50
CA TYR A 117 13.59 1.25 2.88
C TYR A 117 14.87 1.77 3.52
N CYS A 118 15.76 2.29 2.69
CA CYS A 118 17.05 2.77 3.15
C CYS A 118 16.90 4.10 3.88
N LEU A 119 17.57 4.24 5.02
CA LEU A 119 17.53 5.46 5.83
C LEU A 119 18.45 6.55 5.25
N CYS A 120 19.57 6.15 4.64
CA CYS A 120 20.57 7.03 4.05
C CYS A 120 20.49 7.01 2.52
N LYS A 121 21.03 8.06 1.87
CA LYS A 121 21.17 8.12 0.40
C LYS A 121 22.49 7.49 -0.03
N GLY A 122 23.58 7.83 0.67
CA GLY A 122 24.91 7.24 0.58
C GLY A 122 25.08 6.10 1.58
N CYS A 123 26.34 5.78 1.90
CA CYS A 123 26.67 4.73 2.87
C CYS A 123 27.58 5.27 3.97
N LEU A 124 27.45 4.73 5.19
CA LEU A 124 28.19 5.10 6.39
C LEU A 124 29.55 4.38 6.42
N ILE A 125 30.45 4.79 5.52
CA ILE A 125 31.80 4.20 5.36
C ILE A 125 32.89 5.19 5.81
N GLY A 126 32.53 6.42 6.18
CA GLY A 126 33.49 7.39 6.71
C GLY A 126 34.18 6.89 7.99
N PRO A 127 35.39 7.37 8.32
CA PRO A 127 36.15 6.92 9.49
C PRO A 127 35.40 7.01 10.83
N SER A 128 34.46 7.95 10.93
CA SER A 128 33.61 8.17 12.10
C SER A 128 32.14 7.78 11.85
N GLY A 129 31.86 6.97 10.82
CA GLY A 129 30.50 6.61 10.42
C GLY A 129 29.80 7.68 9.58
N GLU A 130 30.56 8.56 8.92
CA GLU A 130 29.99 9.59 8.05
C GLU A 130 29.46 9.02 6.73
N GLU A 131 28.41 9.66 6.19
CA GLU A 131 27.79 9.28 4.93
C GLU A 131 28.66 9.72 3.73
N SER A 132 29.16 8.75 2.96
CA SER A 132 29.87 8.99 1.72
C SER A 132 28.94 9.06 0.52
N ARG A 133 29.11 10.11 -0.31
CA ARG A 133 28.38 10.31 -1.58
C ARG A 133 29.00 9.60 -2.80
N GLN A 134 30.13 8.92 -2.59
CA GLN A 134 30.73 8.05 -3.62
C GLN A 134 29.98 6.73 -3.75
N TYR A 135 29.18 6.39 -2.74
CA TYR A 135 28.34 5.21 -2.69
C TYR A 135 26.88 5.59 -2.58
N ARG A 136 26.01 4.61 -2.81
CA ARG A 136 24.56 4.74 -2.68
C ARG A 136 24.02 3.56 -1.89
N SER A 137 23.16 3.85 -0.92
CA SER A 137 22.30 2.84 -0.32
C SER A 137 21.20 2.45 -1.30
N SER A 138 21.16 1.17 -1.69
CA SER A 138 20.19 0.64 -2.64
C SER A 138 19.38 -0.49 -2.00
N PRO A 139 18.04 -0.53 -2.17
CA PRO A 139 17.23 -1.62 -1.67
C PRO A 139 17.60 -2.93 -2.38
N VAL A 140 17.60 -4.03 -1.63
CA VAL A 140 17.76 -5.41 -2.12
C VAL A 140 16.39 -6.05 -2.17
N TYR A 141 16.03 -6.59 -3.33
CA TYR A 141 14.72 -7.22 -3.56
C TYR A 141 14.83 -8.74 -3.54
N ALA A 142 13.88 -9.39 -2.88
CA ALA A 142 13.67 -10.83 -2.95
C ALA A 142 12.38 -11.14 -3.72
N PRO A 143 12.36 -12.17 -4.58
CA PRO A 143 11.12 -12.67 -5.15
C PRO A 143 10.27 -13.27 -4.04
N SER A 144 8.96 -13.03 -4.07
CA SER A 144 8.01 -13.54 -3.08
C SER A 144 6.67 -13.81 -3.73
N VAL A 145 6.01 -14.88 -3.32
CA VAL A 145 4.65 -15.21 -3.75
C VAL A 145 3.64 -14.55 -2.82
N ILE A 146 2.51 -14.09 -3.35
CA ILE A 146 1.35 -13.66 -2.58
C ILE A 146 0.08 -14.24 -3.21
N LEU A 147 -0.95 -14.45 -2.40
CA LEU A 147 -2.27 -14.84 -2.90
C LEU A 147 -3.11 -13.58 -3.07
N ARG A 148 -3.56 -13.29 -4.29
CA ARG A 148 -4.40 -12.13 -4.59
C ARG A 148 -5.84 -12.54 -4.79
N ARG A 149 -6.78 -11.76 -4.24
CA ARG A 149 -8.21 -11.92 -4.52
C ARG A 149 -8.45 -11.79 -6.01
N THR A 150 -9.13 -12.77 -6.54
CA THR A 150 -9.75 -12.70 -7.85
C THR A 150 -11.10 -11.97 -7.73
N GLY A 151 -11.56 -11.36 -8.83
CA GLY A 151 -12.89 -10.76 -8.89
C GLY A 151 -14.03 -11.77 -8.85
N SER A 152 -13.74 -13.08 -8.89
CA SER A 152 -14.72 -14.14 -8.83
C SER A 152 -15.11 -14.50 -7.40
N CYS A 153 -16.38 -14.87 -7.24
CA CYS A 153 -16.97 -15.27 -5.98
C CYS A 153 -17.58 -16.66 -6.13
N ALA A 154 -17.05 -17.62 -5.39
CA ALA A 154 -17.52 -19.00 -5.40
C ALA A 154 -18.11 -19.33 -4.02
N GLY A 155 -19.37 -19.75 -3.98
CA GLY A 155 -20.03 -20.10 -2.72
C GLY A 155 -20.07 -18.96 -1.69
N GLY A 156 -20.09 -17.70 -2.14
CA GLY A 156 -20.08 -16.52 -1.26
C GLY A 156 -18.70 -16.13 -0.72
N ARG A 157 -17.62 -16.77 -1.18
CA ARG A 157 -16.24 -16.42 -0.83
C ARG A 157 -15.42 -15.97 -2.04
N HIS A 158 -14.47 -15.07 -1.82
CA HIS A 158 -13.50 -14.66 -2.82
C HIS A 158 -12.61 -15.83 -3.22
N SER A 159 -12.38 -16.04 -4.52
CA SER A 159 -11.32 -16.95 -4.96
C SER A 159 -9.97 -16.23 -4.96
N TYR A 160 -8.86 -16.97 -4.85
CA TYR A 160 -7.51 -16.42 -4.77
C TYR A 160 -6.61 -17.06 -5.84
N SER A 161 -5.71 -16.25 -6.41
CA SER A 161 -4.69 -16.69 -7.36
C SER A 161 -3.30 -16.28 -6.85
N GLU A 162 -2.30 -17.11 -7.08
CA GLU A 162 -0.91 -16.75 -6.78
C GLU A 162 -0.37 -15.71 -7.76
N ILE A 163 0.42 -14.77 -7.26
CA ILE A 163 1.23 -13.86 -8.07
C ILE A 163 2.61 -13.69 -7.42
N TYR A 164 3.63 -13.46 -8.24
CA TYR A 164 4.99 -13.19 -7.78
C TYR A 164 5.25 -11.69 -7.76
N VAL A 165 5.80 -11.21 -6.65
CA VAL A 165 6.14 -9.81 -6.41
C VAL A 165 7.58 -9.71 -5.92
N SER A 166 8.19 -8.55 -6.13
CA SER A 166 9.52 -8.23 -5.60
C SER A 166 9.38 -7.39 -4.34
N ILE A 167 9.80 -7.93 -3.20
CA ILE A 167 9.72 -7.24 -1.90
C ILE A 167 11.12 -6.80 -1.50
N ALA A 168 11.27 -5.54 -1.11
CA ALA A 168 12.52 -5.04 -0.55
C ALA A 168 12.74 -5.67 0.84
N VAL A 169 13.83 -6.43 1.00
CA VAL A 169 14.16 -7.15 2.25
C VAL A 169 15.25 -6.46 3.07
N GLY A 170 16.01 -5.56 2.46
CA GLY A 170 17.04 -4.79 3.13
C GLY A 170 17.66 -3.75 2.22
N CYS A 171 18.77 -3.17 2.64
CA CYS A 171 19.58 -2.28 1.82
C CYS A 171 21.03 -2.75 1.77
N THR A 172 21.67 -2.50 0.63
CA THR A 172 23.09 -2.74 0.40
C THR A 172 23.77 -1.46 -0.07
N CYS A 173 25.09 -1.44 0.00
CA CYS A 173 25.91 -0.32 -0.43
C CYS A 173 26.55 -0.62 -1.79
N VAL A 174 26.32 0.26 -2.77
CA VAL A 174 26.89 0.12 -4.13
C VAL A 174 27.66 1.38 -4.52
N PRO A 175 28.74 1.27 -5.32
CA PRO A 175 29.44 2.44 -5.84
C PRO A 175 28.54 3.24 -6.80
N VAL A 176 28.64 4.56 -6.78
CA VAL A 176 27.96 5.43 -7.76
C VAL A 176 28.75 5.40 -9.06
N LEU A 177 28.14 4.85 -10.12
CA LEU A 177 28.73 4.89 -11.46
C LEU A 177 28.60 6.30 -12.05
N GLU A 178 29.59 6.75 -12.82
CA GLU A 178 29.63 8.10 -13.39
C GLU A 178 28.39 8.43 -14.25
N LYS A 179 27.88 7.43 -14.98
CA LYS A 179 26.65 7.53 -15.80
C LYS A 179 25.40 7.89 -14.98
N ASP A 180 25.32 7.46 -13.73
CA ASP A 180 24.18 7.76 -12.85
C ASP A 180 24.21 9.21 -12.34
N ARG A 181 25.41 9.81 -12.25
CA ARG A 181 25.58 11.22 -11.83
C ARG A 181 25.04 12.18 -12.89
N GLU A 182 25.25 11.88 -14.17
CA GLU A 182 24.71 12.67 -15.28
C GLU A 182 23.17 12.59 -15.35
N LEU A 183 22.60 11.40 -15.15
CA LEU A 183 21.14 11.22 -15.12
C LEU A 183 20.48 11.98 -13.96
N GLN A 184 21.09 11.99 -12.77
CA GLN A 184 20.59 12.76 -11.63
C GLN A 184 20.72 14.28 -11.85
N SER A 185 21.84 14.73 -12.43
CA SER A 185 22.04 16.16 -12.78
C SER A 185 21.00 16.63 -13.80
N ASN A 186 20.78 15.84 -14.85
CA ASN A 186 19.80 16.13 -15.90
C ASN A 186 18.34 16.12 -15.38
N GLN A 187 18.01 15.26 -14.41
CA GLN A 187 16.69 15.29 -13.74
C GLN A 187 16.52 16.52 -12.84
N SER A 188 17.58 16.95 -12.14
CA SER A 188 17.56 18.13 -11.28
C SER A 188 17.39 19.42 -12.10
N LEU A 189 18.11 19.54 -13.22
CA LEU A 189 18.00 20.64 -14.18
C LEU A 189 16.59 20.73 -14.79
N LYS A 190 15.98 19.59 -15.15
CA LYS A 190 14.59 19.56 -15.65
C LYS A 190 13.56 19.99 -14.60
N ARG A 191 13.74 19.61 -13.33
CA ARG A 191 12.86 20.07 -12.21
C ARG A 191 13.04 21.57 -11.91
N GLY A 192 14.26 22.09 -12.01
CA GLY A 192 14.54 23.53 -11.90
C GLY A 192 13.89 24.35 -13.01
N GLY A 193 13.96 23.88 -14.26
CA GLY A 193 13.33 24.53 -15.41
C GLY A 193 11.78 24.55 -15.36
N ALA A 194 11.16 23.49 -14.85
CA ALA A 194 9.70 23.44 -14.67
C ALA A 194 9.21 24.42 -13.58
N LYS A 195 10.04 24.69 -12.56
CA LYS A 195 9.71 25.65 -11.49
C LYS A 195 9.95 27.10 -11.93
N ALA A 196 10.99 27.36 -12.73
CA ALA A 196 11.26 28.68 -13.31
C ALA A 196 10.19 29.13 -14.31
N ARG A 197 9.65 28.21 -15.13
CA ARG A 197 8.61 28.53 -16.13
C ARG A 197 7.25 28.93 -15.53
N ARG A 198 6.96 28.59 -14.27
CA ARG A 198 5.70 29.00 -13.59
C ARG A 198 5.74 30.41 -13.03
N VAL A 199 6.92 31.00 -12.83
CA VAL A 199 7.05 32.34 -12.20
C VAL A 199 6.87 33.46 -13.25
N SER A 200 7.10 33.19 -14.54
CA SER A 200 7.01 34.20 -15.60
C SER A 200 5.59 34.44 -16.17
N ALA A 201 4.53 33.83 -15.62
CA ALA A 201 3.16 33.96 -16.15
C ALA A 201 2.22 34.85 -15.32
N ALA A 202 2.72 35.56 -14.30
CA ALA A 202 1.94 36.49 -13.48
C ALA A 202 2.54 37.90 -13.58
N GLY A 203 2.22 38.61 -14.66
CA GLY A 203 2.73 39.96 -14.85
C GLY A 203 2.26 40.58 -16.16
N ASN A 204 0.95 40.69 -16.37
CA ASN A 204 0.38 41.83 -17.10
C ASN A 204 -1.14 41.88 -16.95
N LYS A 205 -1.67 42.94 -16.34
CA LYS A 205 -2.96 43.61 -16.64
C LYS A 205 -3.25 44.70 -15.61
N GLY A 206 -3.44 45.92 -16.09
CA GLY A 206 -4.05 47.05 -15.39
C GLY A 206 -3.12 48.23 -15.26
#